data_AF-A0A1M5JVQ4-F1
#
_entry.id   AF-A0A1M5JVQ4-F1
#
_cell.length_a   1.000
_cell.length_b   1.000
_cell.length_c   1.000
_cell.angle_alpha   90.00
_cell.angle_beta   90.00
_cell.angle_gamma   90.00
#
_symmetry.space_group_name_H-M   'P 1'
#
loop_
_entity.id
_entity.type
_entity.pdbx_description
1 polymer ?
#
loop_
_entity_poly.entity_id
_entity_poly.type
_entity_poly.pdbx_seq_one_letter_code
_entity_poly.pdbx_strand_id
1 'polypeptide(L)'
;MTDFVIEYYANEGYADLQTLNLMKNYAQLLKKDLTLGMFIPVDSNGQILKEPQHYENRKSFENNSSKTDDLTDNEAINEYKLYQKARKKCIFEGFKLAYNGYSVVRIEATYNPAIELSFTKNDLLPQVYTDVESLLHFDEIYLNTTALKKIGINK
;
A
#
# COMPACT_ATOMS: atom_id res chain seq x y z
N MET A 1 17.98 -10.00 -8.54
CA MET A 1 18.40 -11.19 -7.76
C MET A 1 17.30 -12.26 -7.68
N THR A 2 16.03 -11.88 -7.88
CA THR A 2 14.84 -12.72 -7.71
C THR A 2 14.62 -13.80 -8.78
N ASP A 3 15.17 -13.63 -9.99
CA ASP A 3 15.00 -14.59 -11.10
C ASP A 3 15.61 -15.96 -10.81
N PHE A 4 16.79 -15.99 -10.18
CA PHE A 4 17.46 -17.23 -9.79
C PHE A 4 16.61 -18.07 -8.82
N VAL A 5 15.96 -17.44 -7.84
CA VAL A 5 15.10 -18.14 -6.87
C VAL A 5 13.88 -18.74 -7.56
N ILE A 6 13.27 -18.00 -8.49
CA ILE A 6 12.13 -18.50 -9.27
C ILE A 6 12.54 -19.70 -10.13
N GLU A 7 13.69 -19.61 -10.80
CA GLU A 7 14.17 -20.63 -11.73
C GLU A 7 14.69 -21.90 -11.02
N TYR A 8 15.44 -21.74 -9.93
CA TYR A 8 16.00 -22.85 -9.14
C TYR A 8 14.88 -23.77 -8.61
N TYR A 9 13.83 -23.18 -8.05
CA TYR A 9 12.73 -23.93 -7.44
C TYR A 9 11.67 -24.44 -8.42
N ALA A 10 11.58 -23.87 -9.63
CA ALA A 10 10.79 -24.48 -10.69
C ALA A 10 11.39 -25.82 -11.17
N ASN A 11 12.70 -26.02 -10.96
CA ASN A 11 13.45 -27.18 -11.43
C ASN A 11 13.81 -28.18 -10.31
N GLU A 12 13.89 -27.76 -9.04
CA GLU A 12 14.13 -28.66 -7.91
C GLU A 12 12.85 -29.01 -7.13
N GLY A 13 12.39 -30.25 -7.25
CA GLY A 13 11.12 -30.77 -6.72
C GLY A 13 11.00 -30.93 -5.19
N TYR A 14 11.68 -30.10 -4.38
CA TYR A 14 11.80 -30.29 -2.93
C TYR A 14 11.08 -29.26 -2.05
N ALA A 15 10.62 -28.14 -2.62
CA ALA A 15 9.85 -27.17 -1.84
C ALA A 15 8.35 -27.53 -1.85
N ASP A 16 7.70 -27.50 -0.68
CA ASP A 16 6.25 -27.65 -0.62
C ASP A 16 5.56 -26.53 -1.43
N LEU A 17 4.39 -26.84 -2.00
CA LEU A 17 3.67 -25.94 -2.89
C LEU A 17 3.34 -24.59 -2.24
N GLN A 18 3.17 -24.54 -0.92
CA GLN A 18 2.87 -23.31 -0.18
C GLN A 18 4.11 -22.41 -0.10
N THR A 19 5.27 -22.98 0.20
CA THR A 19 6.56 -22.27 0.21
C THR A 19 6.91 -21.74 -1.19
N LEU A 20 6.72 -22.54 -2.24
CA LEU A 20 6.90 -22.11 -3.63
C LEU A 20 6.02 -20.92 -4.00
N ASN A 21 4.74 -20.98 -3.64
CA ASN A 21 3.79 -19.89 -3.90
C ASN A 21 4.17 -18.62 -3.13
N LEU A 22 4.57 -18.73 -1.87
CA LEU A 22 5.04 -17.60 -1.06
C LEU A 22 6.24 -16.92 -1.70
N MET A 23 7.28 -17.69 -2.06
CA MET A 23 8.47 -17.17 -2.73
C MET A 23 8.13 -16.48 -4.04
N LYS A 24 7.29 -17.10 -4.87
CA LYS A 24 6.82 -16.53 -6.14
C LYS A 24 6.08 -15.21 -5.92
N ASN A 25 5.12 -15.17 -4.98
CA ASN A 25 4.33 -13.98 -4.69
C ASN A 25 5.20 -12.85 -4.12
N TYR A 26 6.16 -13.19 -3.27
CA TYR A 26 7.11 -12.23 -2.71
C TYR A 26 8.03 -11.66 -3.80
N ALA A 27 8.60 -12.51 -4.67
CA ALA A 27 9.41 -12.05 -5.80
C ALA A 27 8.59 -11.16 -6.77
N GLN A 28 7.34 -11.52 -7.04
CA GLN A 28 6.43 -10.68 -7.82
C GLN A 28 6.11 -9.35 -7.15
N LEU A 29 6.05 -9.31 -5.82
CA LEU A 29 5.87 -8.06 -5.06
C LEU A 29 7.11 -7.16 -5.21
N LEU A 30 8.31 -7.71 -5.05
CA LEU A 30 9.57 -6.97 -5.16
C LEU A 30 9.73 -6.29 -6.52
N LYS A 31 9.28 -6.96 -7.60
CA LYS A 31 9.34 -6.43 -8.97
C LYS A 31 8.31 -5.34 -9.31
N LYS A 32 7.40 -4.98 -8.40
CA LYS A 32 6.39 -3.96 -8.69
C LYS A 32 7.01 -2.57 -8.65
N ASP A 33 6.68 -1.76 -9.64
CA ASP A 33 6.98 -0.33 -9.65
C ASP A 33 6.34 0.36 -8.44
N LEU A 34 7.10 1.22 -7.76
CA LEU A 34 6.58 1.99 -6.66
C LEU A 34 5.61 3.05 -7.18
N THR A 35 4.51 3.18 -6.47
CA THR A 35 3.53 4.24 -6.69
C THR A 35 3.13 4.84 -5.36
N LEU A 36 2.80 6.13 -5.34
CA LEU A 36 2.37 6.82 -4.13
C LEU A 36 1.18 6.11 -3.44
N GLY A 37 0.27 5.54 -4.25
CA GLY A 37 -0.91 4.80 -3.78
C GLY A 37 -0.63 3.52 -2.98
N MET A 38 0.61 3.02 -2.99
CA MET A 38 1.03 1.91 -2.15
C MET A 38 1.24 2.30 -0.68
N PHE A 39 1.42 3.59 -0.40
CA PHE A 39 1.74 4.09 0.94
C PHE A 39 0.61 4.91 1.55
N ILE A 40 -0.02 5.78 0.74
CA ILE A 40 -1.11 6.65 1.18
C ILE A 40 -2.30 6.60 0.21
N PRO A 41 -3.54 6.83 0.67
CA PRO A 41 -4.71 6.82 -0.19
C PRO A 41 -4.68 7.95 -1.25
N VAL A 42 -4.78 7.58 -2.52
CA VAL A 42 -4.88 8.50 -3.66
C VAL A 42 -6.09 8.16 -4.53
N ASP A 43 -6.67 9.17 -5.18
CA ASP A 43 -7.77 8.99 -6.13
C ASP A 43 -7.29 8.48 -7.50
N SER A 44 -8.19 8.42 -8.48
CA SER A 44 -7.86 8.03 -9.86
C SER A 44 -6.97 9.03 -10.60
N ASN A 45 -6.95 10.28 -10.15
CA ASN A 45 -6.20 11.38 -10.74
C ASN A 45 -4.85 11.60 -10.03
N GLY A 46 -4.53 10.78 -9.02
CA GLY A 46 -3.31 10.92 -8.23
C GLY A 46 -3.38 11.92 -7.09
N GLN A 47 -4.55 12.49 -6.81
CA GLN A 47 -4.72 13.40 -5.69
C GLN A 47 -4.78 12.62 -4.38
N ILE A 48 -4.07 13.14 -3.38
CA ILE A 48 -4.04 12.56 -2.05
C ILE A 48 -5.41 12.76 -1.40
N LEU A 49 -6.04 11.65 -1.03
CA LEU A 49 -7.30 11.67 -0.32
C LEU A 49 -7.02 11.83 1.18
N LYS A 50 -7.61 12.86 1.79
CA LYS A 50 -7.59 13.00 3.24
C LYS A 50 -8.53 11.98 3.87
N GLU A 51 -8.20 11.54 5.07
CA GLU A 51 -9.10 10.72 5.86
C GLU A 51 -10.40 11.49 6.15
N PRO A 52 -11.58 10.94 5.78
CA PRO A 52 -12.85 11.60 6.05
C PRO A 52 -13.09 11.80 7.56
N GLN A 53 -13.79 12.88 7.92
CA GLN A 53 -14.19 13.08 9.32
C GLN A 53 -15.01 11.88 9.82
N HIS A 54 -14.69 11.40 11.03
CA HIS A 54 -15.33 10.23 11.67
C HIS A 54 -15.15 8.89 10.93
N TYR A 55 -14.10 8.73 10.11
CA TYR A 55 -13.83 7.48 9.40
C TYR A 55 -13.75 6.25 10.32
N GLU A 56 -12.96 6.29 11.40
CA GLU A 56 -12.81 5.15 12.32
C GLU A 56 -14.13 4.83 13.06
N ASN A 57 -14.96 5.84 13.33
CA ASN A 57 -16.31 5.64 13.90
C ASN A 57 -17.19 4.88 12.90
N ARG A 58 -17.28 5.35 11.64
CA ARG A 58 -18.09 4.69 10.58
C ARG A 58 -17.62 3.28 10.24
N LYS A 59 -16.31 3.05 10.21
CA LYS A 59 -15.71 1.72 10.01
C LYS A 59 -16.10 0.74 11.11
N SER A 60 -16.26 1.21 12.34
CA SER A 60 -16.67 0.38 13.48
C SER A 60 -18.17 0.01 13.42
N PHE A 61 -19.00 0.88 12.83
CA PHE A 61 -20.42 0.62 12.60
C PHE A 61 -20.69 -0.34 11.43
N GLU A 62 -19.96 -0.23 10.31
CA GLU A 62 -20.12 -1.16 9.16
C GLU A 62 -19.88 -2.63 9.53
N ASN A 63 -19.02 -2.89 10.52
CA ASN A 63 -18.74 -4.25 11.00
C ASN A 63 -19.83 -4.83 11.92
N ASN A 64 -20.77 -4.00 12.41
CA ASN A 64 -21.76 -4.40 13.43
C ASN A 64 -23.23 -4.17 13.04
N SER A 65 -23.54 -3.41 11.99
CA SER A 65 -24.94 -3.13 11.63
C SER A 65 -25.23 -3.30 10.15
N SER A 66 -26.21 -4.17 9.88
CA SER A 66 -27.06 -4.15 8.70
C SER A 66 -27.35 -2.70 8.27
N LYS A 67 -27.05 -2.39 7.00
CA LYS A 67 -27.42 -1.18 6.25
C LYS A 67 -28.40 -0.26 7.01
N THR A 68 -27.89 0.77 7.67
CA THR A 68 -28.72 1.87 8.17
C THR A 68 -28.58 3.06 7.22
N ASP A 69 -29.67 3.27 6.48
CA ASP A 69 -29.98 4.41 5.63
C ASP A 69 -30.16 5.69 6.47
N ASP A 70 -29.07 6.28 6.99
CA ASP A 70 -29.17 7.55 7.72
C ASP A 70 -27.96 8.46 7.50
N LEU A 71 -27.67 8.74 6.23
CA LEU A 71 -26.78 9.84 5.84
C LEU A 71 -27.40 10.60 4.67
N THR A 72 -27.95 11.76 5.00
CA THR A 72 -28.59 12.72 4.10
C THR A 72 -27.63 13.46 3.16
N ASP A 73 -26.32 13.18 3.21
CA ASP A 73 -25.32 13.76 2.30
C ASP A 73 -24.66 12.69 1.43
N ASN A 74 -25.13 12.61 0.19
CA ASN A 74 -24.57 11.74 -0.86
C ASN A 74 -23.06 11.96 -1.06
N GLU A 75 -22.55 13.17 -0.83
CA GLU A 75 -21.14 13.53 -0.99
C GLU A 75 -20.25 12.87 0.07
N ALA A 76 -20.62 12.92 1.35
CA ALA A 76 -19.84 12.30 2.43
C ALA A 76 -19.80 10.77 2.33
N ILE A 77 -20.86 10.14 1.82
CA ILE A 77 -20.88 8.70 1.53
C ILE A 77 -19.91 8.38 0.38
N ASN A 78 -19.88 9.21 -0.66
CA ASN A 78 -19.00 9.02 -1.81
C ASN A 78 -17.53 9.22 -1.42
N GLU A 79 -17.19 10.24 -0.65
CA GLU A 79 -15.82 10.45 -0.14
C GLU A 79 -15.33 9.25 0.69
N TYR A 80 -16.19 8.74 1.58
CA TYR A 80 -15.87 7.57 2.39
C TYR A 80 -15.60 6.32 1.53
N LYS A 81 -16.45 6.06 0.52
CA LYS A 81 -16.27 4.93 -0.40
C LYS A 81 -15.01 5.08 -1.25
N LEU A 82 -14.72 6.29 -1.73
CA LEU A 82 -13.51 6.60 -2.50
C LEU A 82 -12.26 6.36 -1.65
N TYR A 83 -12.24 6.90 -0.43
CA TYR A 83 -11.13 6.71 0.51
C TYR A 83 -10.93 5.23 0.86
N GLN A 84 -11.99 4.48 1.15
CA GLN A 84 -11.92 3.03 1.38
C GLN A 84 -11.30 2.29 0.18
N LYS A 85 -11.74 2.60 -1.03
CA LYS A 85 -11.23 1.95 -2.25
C LYS A 85 -9.76 2.28 -2.46
N ALA A 86 -9.34 3.50 -2.20
CA ALA A 86 -7.94 3.93 -2.27
C ALA A 86 -7.10 3.24 -1.19
N ARG A 87 -7.57 3.16 0.06
CA ARG A 87 -6.87 2.49 1.18
C ARG A 87 -6.61 1.01 0.92
N LYS A 88 -7.48 0.32 0.17
CA LYS A 88 -7.26 -1.09 -0.25
C LYS A 88 -6.07 -1.27 -1.21
N LYS A 89 -5.61 -0.20 -1.87
CA LYS A 89 -4.41 -0.21 -2.72
C LYS A 89 -3.13 0.00 -1.92
N CYS A 90 -3.22 0.58 -0.72
CA CYS A 90 -2.08 0.70 0.18
C CYS A 90 -1.61 -0.70 0.58
N ILE A 91 -0.32 -0.95 0.48
CA ILE A 91 0.33 -2.22 0.84
C ILE A 91 1.40 -2.05 1.91
N PHE A 92 1.94 -0.83 2.08
CA PHE A 92 2.83 -0.47 3.18
C PHE A 92 2.03 0.17 4.32
N GLU A 93 2.54 0.05 5.54
CA GLU A 93 1.96 0.68 6.73
C GLU A 93 2.93 1.67 7.39
N GLY A 94 2.36 2.59 8.17
CA GLY A 94 3.12 3.57 8.94
C GLY A 94 3.73 4.69 8.10
N PHE A 95 3.08 5.11 7.01
CA PHE A 95 3.51 6.29 6.25
C PHE A 95 2.51 7.43 6.38
N LYS A 96 3.01 8.66 6.44
CA LYS A 96 2.21 9.89 6.46
C LYS A 96 2.74 10.91 5.47
N LEU A 97 1.87 11.84 5.09
CA LEU A 97 2.22 12.97 4.24
C LEU A 97 3.07 13.97 5.02
N ALA A 98 4.34 14.13 4.62
CA ALA A 98 5.26 15.10 5.21
C ALA A 98 5.20 16.45 4.49
N TYR A 99 5.12 16.42 3.15
CA TYR A 99 5.09 17.63 2.32
C TYR A 99 4.27 17.41 1.04
N ASN A 100 3.49 18.42 0.66
CA ASN A 100 2.64 18.41 -0.52
C ASN A 100 2.87 19.69 -1.33
N GLY A 101 4.01 19.75 -2.03
CA GLY A 101 4.42 20.91 -2.81
C GLY A 101 3.76 20.98 -4.18
N TYR A 102 4.17 21.95 -5.00
CA TYR A 102 3.63 22.12 -6.35
C TYR A 102 4.03 20.99 -7.31
N SER A 103 5.27 20.51 -7.25
CA SER A 103 5.80 19.49 -8.17
C SER A 103 6.10 18.15 -7.52
N VAL A 104 6.19 18.10 -6.19
CA VAL A 104 6.66 16.93 -5.44
C VAL A 104 5.78 16.68 -4.22
N VAL A 105 5.47 15.41 -3.98
CA VAL A 105 4.88 14.90 -2.74
C VAL A 105 5.95 14.12 -1.99
N ARG A 106 6.09 14.38 -0.69
CA ARG A 106 6.97 13.63 0.20
C ARG A 106 6.16 12.93 1.28
N ILE A 107 6.45 11.66 1.48
CA ILE A 107 5.94 10.88 2.59
C ILE A 107 7.10 10.47 3.51
N GLU A 108 6.79 10.31 4.79
CA GLU A 108 7.74 9.85 5.80
C GLU A 108 7.14 8.69 6.59
N ALA A 109 8.00 7.78 7.05
CA ALA A 109 7.59 6.74 7.96
C ALA A 109 7.35 7.31 9.37
N THR A 110 6.23 6.95 9.99
CA THR A 110 5.85 7.42 11.33
C THR A 110 6.74 6.83 12.43
N TYR A 111 7.30 5.64 12.20
CA TYR A 111 8.18 4.95 13.13
C TYR A 111 9.66 5.35 12.96
N ASN A 112 10.04 5.90 11.80
CA ASN A 112 11.40 6.38 11.55
C ASN A 112 11.38 7.55 10.54
N PRO A 113 11.42 8.81 11.00
CA PRO A 113 11.38 9.99 10.14
C PRO A 113 12.56 10.12 9.16
N ALA A 114 13.65 9.34 9.34
CA ALA A 114 14.75 9.31 8.38
C ALA A 114 14.37 8.57 7.07
N ILE A 115 13.32 7.75 7.10
CA ILE A 115 12.78 7.07 5.92
C ILE A 115 11.80 8.01 5.23
N GLU A 116 12.32 8.76 4.26
CA GLU A 116 11.54 9.64 3.39
C GLU A 116 11.51 9.14 1.94
N LEU A 117 10.33 9.21 1.32
CA LEU A 117 10.14 8.88 -0.09
C LEU A 117 9.49 10.07 -0.80
N SER A 118 10.00 10.40 -1.98
CA SER A 118 9.53 11.53 -2.79
C SER A 118 9.00 11.06 -4.14
N PHE A 119 7.86 11.62 -4.54
CA PHE A 119 7.13 11.31 -5.76
C PHE A 119 6.85 12.58 -6.56
N THR A 120 6.97 12.54 -7.88
CA THR A 120 6.57 13.64 -8.76
C THR A 120 5.06 13.75 -8.82
N LYS A 121 4.49 14.96 -8.84
CA LYS A 121 3.02 15.12 -8.89
C LYS A 121 2.41 14.80 -10.25
N ASN A 122 3.13 15.09 -11.33
CA ASN A 122 2.60 14.93 -12.69
C ASN A 122 2.39 13.45 -13.02
N ASP A 123 3.36 12.61 -12.65
CA ASP A 123 3.39 11.21 -13.05
C ASP A 123 3.22 10.25 -11.85
N LEU A 124 3.25 10.77 -10.62
CA LEU A 124 3.23 9.99 -9.36
C LEU A 124 4.35 8.96 -9.25
N LEU A 125 5.41 9.17 -10.03
CA LEU A 125 6.55 8.29 -10.09
C LEU A 125 7.53 8.63 -8.97
N PRO A 126 8.17 7.60 -8.40
CA PRO A 126 9.19 7.81 -7.39
C PRO A 126 10.43 8.47 -8.01
N GLN A 127 11.11 9.32 -7.25
CA GLN A 127 12.29 10.04 -7.75
C GLN A 127 13.59 9.24 -7.61
N VAL A 128 13.69 8.41 -6.57
CA VAL A 128 14.95 7.74 -6.18
C VAL A 128 14.83 6.23 -6.29
N TYR A 129 13.74 5.65 -5.77
CA TYR A 129 13.55 4.21 -5.68
C TYR A 129 12.52 3.77 -6.72
N THR A 130 12.85 2.91 -7.66
CA THR A 130 11.96 2.60 -8.79
C THR A 130 10.92 1.53 -8.45
N ASP A 131 11.32 0.52 -7.70
CA ASP A 131 10.52 -0.67 -7.41
C ASP A 131 10.54 -1.02 -5.91
N VAL A 132 9.71 -1.97 -5.52
CA VAL A 132 9.63 -2.43 -4.13
C VAL A 132 10.96 -3.05 -3.66
N GLU A 133 11.71 -3.70 -4.54
CA GLU A 133 13.05 -4.24 -4.22
C GLU A 133 14.01 -3.14 -3.76
N SER A 134 13.92 -1.96 -4.36
CA SER A 134 14.73 -0.79 -4.00
C SER A 134 14.50 -0.32 -2.56
N LEU A 135 13.36 -0.64 -1.95
CA LEU A 135 13.05 -0.32 -0.56
C LEU A 135 13.78 -1.22 0.45
N LEU A 136 14.37 -2.34 0.01
CA LEU A 136 15.19 -3.20 0.88
C LEU A 136 16.46 -2.51 1.36
N HIS A 137 16.78 -1.33 0.82
CA HIS A 137 17.80 -0.44 1.39
C HIS A 137 17.46 0.01 2.83
N PHE A 138 16.18 0.03 3.18
CA PHE A 138 15.72 0.37 4.52
C PHE A 138 15.46 -0.91 5.33
N ASP A 139 16.05 -1.01 6.52
CA ASP A 139 15.85 -2.16 7.42
C ASP A 139 14.45 -2.18 8.07
N GLU A 140 13.73 -1.06 8.02
CA GLU A 140 12.49 -0.83 8.75
C GLU A 140 11.38 -0.39 7.78
N ILE A 141 10.98 -1.23 6.83
CA ILE A 141 9.76 -0.99 6.03
C ILE A 141 8.80 -2.16 6.18
N TYR A 142 7.57 -1.84 6.55
CA TYR A 142 6.56 -2.84 6.90
C TYR A 142 5.42 -2.90 5.89
N LEU A 143 5.10 -4.12 5.46
CA LEU A 143 3.88 -4.42 4.73
C LEU A 143 2.71 -4.49 5.69
N ASN A 144 1.56 -3.97 5.27
CA ASN A 144 0.33 -4.10 6.04
C ASN A 144 -0.19 -5.54 6.04
N THR A 145 -1.08 -5.85 6.98
CA THR A 145 -1.68 -7.18 7.15
C THR A 145 -2.37 -7.71 5.89
N THR A 146 -2.94 -6.85 5.05
CA THR A 146 -3.60 -7.26 3.80
C THR A 146 -2.57 -7.66 2.75
N ALA A 147 -1.46 -6.94 2.64
CA ALA A 147 -0.36 -7.27 1.74
C ALA A 147 0.36 -8.55 2.16
N LEU A 148 0.59 -8.76 3.46
CA LEU A 148 1.13 -10.01 4.01
C LEU A 148 0.27 -11.21 3.64
N LYS A 149 -1.06 -11.12 3.81
CA LYS A 149 -1.99 -12.18 3.39
C LYS A 149 -1.93 -12.45 1.88
N LYS A 150 -1.82 -11.40 1.06
CA LYS A 150 -1.72 -11.54 -0.41
C LYS A 150 -0.46 -12.28 -0.85
N ILE A 151 0.64 -12.17 -0.11
CA ILE A 151 1.86 -12.94 -0.41
C ILE A 151 1.85 -14.34 0.19
N GLY A 152 0.89 -14.67 1.06
CA GLY A 152 0.76 -16.00 1.67
C GLY A 152 1.23 -16.07 3.13
N ILE A 153 1.47 -14.92 3.78
CA ILE A 153 1.81 -14.83 5.20
C ILE A 153 0.53 -14.54 5.97
N ASN A 154 0.02 -15.55 6.68
CA ASN A 154 -1.09 -15.40 7.61
C ASN A 154 -0.53 -15.14 9.01
N LYS A 155 -0.57 -13.88 9.45
CA LYS A 155 -0.39 -13.48 10.85
C LYS A 155 -1.74 -13.24 11.51
#